data_AF-A0A950HDW5-F1
#
_entry.id   AF-A0A950HDW5-F1
#
_cell.length_a   1.000
_cell.length_b   1.000
_cell.length_c   1.000
_cell.angle_alpha   90.00
_cell.angle_beta   90.00
_cell.angle_gamma   90.00
#
_symmetry.space_group_name_H-M   'P 1'
#
loop_
_entity.id
_entity.type
_entity.pdbx_description
1 polymer ?
#
loop_
_entity_poly.entity_id
_entity_poly.type
_entity_poly.pdbx_seq_one_letter_code
_entity_poly.pdbx_strand_id
1 'polypeptide(L)'
;MRTGPSYVYALGRVQARFPSLAVEKEFAQVAAHTKVEGLTDRETVYSVLSQRANRYLARQMCWVFTVEELESCVLLPRDPGDFDLLVDTVRPAPRATDVDIVIGTRGPMAPPELSGGLTVPLVMFDQIYSFDVDSLINSIPRTEGISAERFGVVAEELFSRIQQLADNTGSSDEDRALNYLAVRYPIIYTHAAESFGRNRSLTELVARPSRLSGARKIVDVIFSFTHRETDVTEKQFARVDVTERFPFLITKLSPYYER
;
A
#
# COMPACT_ATOMS: atom_id res chain seq x y z
N MET A 1 -17.89 15.52 -19.70
CA MET A 1 -17.81 14.99 -18.33
C MET A 1 -16.69 15.73 -17.61
N ARG A 2 -16.96 16.40 -16.48
CA ARG A 2 -15.87 16.94 -15.64
C ARG A 2 -15.19 15.76 -14.97
N THR A 3 -14.12 15.25 -15.57
CA THR A 3 -13.25 14.26 -14.94
C THR A 3 -12.51 14.96 -13.81
N GLY A 4 -13.03 14.81 -12.59
CA GLY A 4 -12.28 15.18 -11.40
C GLY A 4 -10.96 14.38 -11.32
N PRO A 5 -10.03 14.81 -10.46
CA PRO A 5 -8.77 14.09 -10.26
C PRO A 5 -9.02 12.62 -9.87
N SER A 6 -8.22 11.71 -10.46
CA SER A 6 -8.19 10.30 -10.05
C SER A 6 -7.16 10.17 -8.93
N TYR A 7 -7.62 9.84 -7.73
CA TYR A 7 -6.76 9.68 -6.56
C TYR A 7 -6.26 8.24 -6.44
N VAL A 8 -5.11 8.08 -5.79
CA VAL A 8 -4.49 6.77 -5.51
C VAL A 8 -4.28 6.65 -4.00
N TYR A 9 -4.61 5.49 -3.44
CA TYR A 9 -4.22 5.04 -2.10
C TYR A 9 -3.86 3.56 -2.23
N ALA A 10 -2.59 3.26 -2.41
CA ALA A 10 -2.10 1.93 -2.79
C ALA A 10 -1.13 1.34 -1.77
N LEU A 11 -1.17 0.02 -1.60
CA LEU A 11 -0.23 -0.79 -0.83
C LEU A 11 0.62 -1.61 -1.80
N GLY A 12 1.93 -1.60 -1.63
CA GLY A 12 2.81 -2.30 -2.53
C GLY A 12 4.27 -2.12 -2.16
N ARG A 13 5.15 -2.06 -3.16
CA ARG A 13 6.57 -1.80 -2.96
C ARG A 13 7.10 -0.81 -3.97
N VAL A 14 8.09 -0.03 -3.55
CA VAL A 14 8.82 0.89 -4.42
C VAL A 14 10.18 0.28 -4.78
N GLN A 15 10.53 0.41 -6.07
CA GLN A 15 11.80 -0.03 -6.62
C GLN A 15 12.47 1.13 -7.36
N ALA A 16 13.75 1.33 -7.09
CA ALA A 16 14.59 2.24 -7.87
C ALA A 16 15.16 1.49 -9.08
N ARG A 17 14.98 2.03 -10.29
CA ARG A 17 15.52 1.46 -11.53
C ARG A 17 16.24 2.51 -12.34
N PHE A 18 17.25 2.10 -13.11
CA PHE A 18 17.93 2.98 -14.05
C PHE A 18 17.08 3.12 -15.32
N PRO A 19 16.61 4.32 -15.68
CA PRO A 19 15.81 4.51 -16.89
C PRO A 19 16.66 4.49 -18.17
N SER A 20 17.98 4.65 -18.05
CA SER A 20 18.90 4.63 -19.18
C SER A 20 20.30 4.19 -18.76
N LEU A 21 21.09 3.76 -19.75
CA LEU A 21 22.50 3.42 -19.58
C LEU A 21 23.32 4.61 -19.04
N ALA A 22 22.97 5.85 -19.42
CA ALA A 22 23.68 7.03 -18.95
C ALA A 22 23.57 7.20 -17.43
N VAL A 23 22.36 7.04 -16.88
CA VAL A 23 22.12 7.11 -15.43
C VAL A 23 22.79 5.96 -14.70
N GLU A 24 22.75 4.74 -15.27
CA GLU A 24 23.46 3.57 -14.72
C GLU A 24 24.97 3.82 -14.63
N LYS A 25 25.60 4.36 -15.69
CA LYS A 25 27.04 4.64 -15.70
C LYS A 25 27.44 5.77 -14.79
N GLU A 26 26.63 6.82 -14.68
CA GLU A 26 26.85 7.89 -13.69
C GLU A 26 26.77 7.35 -12.27
N PHE A 27 25.75 6.54 -11.96
CA PHE A 27 25.63 5.87 -10.67
C PHE A 27 26.87 5.01 -10.36
N ALA A 28 27.32 4.20 -11.33
CA ALA A 28 28.50 3.36 -11.16
C ALA A 28 29.78 4.16 -10.87
N GLN A 29 29.96 5.33 -11.50
CA GLN A 29 31.10 6.22 -11.22
C GLN A 29 31.04 6.75 -9.78
N VAL A 30 29.87 7.19 -9.30
CA VAL A 30 29.70 7.67 -7.92
C VAL A 30 29.87 6.55 -6.91
N ALA A 31 29.33 5.36 -7.20
CA ALA A 31 29.45 4.17 -6.35
C ALA A 31 30.92 3.77 -6.17
N ALA A 32 31.75 3.84 -7.22
CA ALA A 32 33.19 3.53 -7.15
C ALA A 32 33.97 4.46 -6.21
N HIS A 33 33.48 5.68 -5.96
CA HIS A 33 34.09 6.64 -5.04
C HIS A 33 33.42 6.66 -3.65
N THR A 34 32.40 5.83 -3.46
CA THR A 34 31.72 5.64 -2.18
C THR A 34 32.27 4.38 -1.51
N LYS A 35 32.40 4.38 -0.18
CA LYS A 35 32.78 3.17 0.56
C LYS A 35 31.60 2.17 0.54
N VAL A 36 31.54 1.36 -0.51
CA VAL A 36 30.48 0.34 -0.73
C VAL A 36 31.03 -1.09 -0.67
N GLU A 37 32.26 -1.26 -0.21
CA GLU A 37 32.90 -2.56 -0.05
C GLU A 37 32.12 -3.43 0.95
N GLY A 38 31.78 -4.65 0.55
CA GLY A 38 31.01 -5.60 1.36
C GLY A 38 29.50 -5.35 1.39
N LEU A 39 28.99 -4.31 0.72
CA LEU A 39 27.57 -4.07 0.57
C LEU A 39 26.97 -4.91 -0.56
N THR A 40 25.72 -5.34 -0.40
CA THR A 40 24.91 -5.85 -1.51
C THR A 40 24.59 -4.75 -2.52
N ASP A 41 24.11 -5.13 -3.71
CA ASP A 41 23.69 -4.17 -4.74
C ASP A 41 22.66 -3.16 -4.21
N ARG A 42 21.70 -3.62 -3.40
CA ARG A 42 20.64 -2.76 -2.86
C ARG A 42 21.12 -1.84 -1.74
N GLU A 43 21.98 -2.33 -0.86
CA GLU A 43 22.66 -1.50 0.14
C GLU A 43 23.54 -0.43 -0.52
N THR A 44 24.19 -0.79 -1.64
CA THR A 44 24.95 0.14 -2.47
C THR A 44 24.04 1.22 -3.05
N VAL A 45 22.89 0.85 -3.64
CA VAL A 45 21.88 1.81 -4.14
C VAL A 45 21.43 2.76 -3.03
N TYR A 46 21.05 2.24 -1.87
CA TYR A 46 20.63 3.07 -0.74
C TYR A 46 21.77 4.00 -0.25
N SER A 47 22.97 3.46 -0.06
CA SER A 47 24.16 4.21 0.41
C SER A 47 24.56 5.34 -0.54
N VAL A 48 24.46 5.12 -1.85
CA VAL A 48 24.75 6.15 -2.85
C VAL A 48 23.63 7.20 -2.91
N LEU A 49 22.36 6.78 -3.01
CA LEU A 49 21.24 7.70 -3.21
C LEU A 49 20.87 8.52 -1.96
N SER A 50 21.17 8.02 -0.76
CA SER A 50 20.91 8.73 0.51
C SER A 50 21.86 9.90 0.77
N GLN A 51 22.98 9.99 0.04
CA GLN A 51 23.90 11.10 0.18
C GLN A 51 23.34 12.36 -0.45
N ARG A 52 23.31 13.46 0.32
CA ARG A 52 22.84 14.77 -0.14
C ARG A 52 23.53 15.25 -1.43
N ALA A 53 24.82 14.95 -1.59
CA ALA A 53 25.59 15.28 -2.81
C ALA A 53 25.05 14.58 -4.07
N ASN A 54 24.42 13.41 -3.90
CA ASN A 54 23.94 12.56 -4.97
C ASN A 54 22.44 12.71 -5.21
N ARG A 55 21.78 13.72 -4.62
CA ARG A 55 20.34 13.94 -4.78
C ARG A 55 19.91 14.10 -6.25
N TYR A 56 20.80 14.57 -7.12
CA TYR A 56 20.54 14.61 -8.55
C TYR A 56 20.33 13.21 -9.14
N LEU A 57 21.06 12.18 -8.69
CA LEU A 57 20.86 10.79 -9.10
C LEU A 57 19.49 10.29 -8.69
N ALA A 58 19.06 10.53 -7.44
CA ALA A 58 17.73 10.15 -6.97
C ALA A 58 16.61 10.73 -7.84
N ARG A 59 16.80 11.93 -8.40
CA ARG A 59 15.86 12.58 -9.34
C ARG A 59 15.86 11.95 -10.74
N GLN A 60 16.94 11.29 -11.12
CA GLN A 60 17.12 10.64 -12.42
C GLN A 60 16.73 9.15 -12.40
N MET A 61 16.44 8.57 -11.23
CA MET A 61 15.96 7.20 -11.13
C MET A 61 14.51 7.08 -11.62
N CYS A 62 14.17 5.95 -12.22
CA CYS A 62 12.80 5.52 -12.44
C CYS A 62 12.30 4.85 -11.16
N TRP A 63 11.38 5.49 -10.46
CA TRP A 63 10.78 4.98 -9.24
C TRP A 63 9.50 4.21 -9.58
N VAL A 64 9.60 2.89 -9.60
CA VAL A 64 8.48 2.03 -9.98
C VAL A 64 7.78 1.52 -8.73
N PHE A 65 6.47 1.71 -8.67
CA PHE A 65 5.64 1.09 -7.64
C PHE A 65 5.03 -0.21 -8.19
N THR A 66 5.19 -1.28 -7.42
CA THR A 66 4.66 -2.60 -7.75
C THR A 66 3.58 -3.01 -6.76
N VAL A 67 2.53 -3.65 -7.27
CA VAL A 67 1.48 -4.33 -6.49
C VAL A 67 1.55 -5.79 -6.87
N GLU A 68 1.74 -6.70 -5.91
CA GLU A 68 1.97 -8.12 -6.18
C GLU A 68 3.08 -8.38 -7.22
N GLU A 69 4.18 -7.62 -7.14
CA GLU A 69 5.29 -7.64 -8.11
C GLU A 69 4.94 -7.20 -9.55
N LEU A 70 3.70 -6.77 -9.81
CA LEU A 70 3.28 -6.16 -11.07
C LEU A 70 3.55 -4.66 -11.07
N GLU A 71 4.28 -4.19 -12.07
CA GLU A 71 4.60 -2.78 -12.28
C GLU A 71 3.33 -1.97 -12.54
N SER A 72 2.92 -1.19 -11.55
CA SER A 72 1.61 -0.56 -11.52
C SER A 72 1.66 0.92 -11.88
N CYS A 73 2.70 1.64 -11.46
CA CYS A 73 2.92 3.04 -11.83
C CYS A 73 4.36 3.49 -11.63
N VAL A 74 4.70 4.63 -12.23
CA VAL A 74 5.94 5.37 -11.93
C VAL A 74 5.60 6.52 -10.98
N LEU A 75 6.38 6.65 -9.91
CA LEU A 75 6.19 7.64 -8.86
C LEU A 75 7.00 8.90 -9.15
N LEU A 76 6.35 10.04 -8.97
CA LEU A 76 7.01 11.34 -8.93
C LEU A 76 6.50 12.11 -7.70
N PRO A 77 7.39 12.73 -6.91
CA PRO A 77 6.94 13.55 -5.80
C PRO A 77 6.27 14.82 -6.32
N ARG A 78 5.22 15.28 -5.65
CA ARG A 78 4.64 16.60 -5.92
C ARG A 78 5.56 17.74 -5.47
N ASP A 79 6.24 17.56 -4.34
CA ASP A 79 7.29 18.46 -3.86
C ASP A 79 8.67 17.90 -4.25
N PRO A 80 9.53 18.62 -5.00
CA PRO A 80 10.90 18.18 -5.29
C PRO A 80 11.74 17.87 -4.03
N GLY A 81 11.31 18.38 -2.87
CA GLY A 81 11.67 18.00 -1.50
C GLY A 81 11.69 16.50 -1.25
N ASP A 82 10.69 15.78 -1.75
CA ASP A 82 10.27 14.47 -1.24
C ASP A 82 10.93 13.28 -1.94
N PHE A 83 11.95 13.49 -2.77
CA PHE A 83 12.76 12.39 -3.30
C PHE A 83 13.43 11.57 -2.21
N ASP A 84 13.72 12.17 -1.05
CA ASP A 84 14.30 11.46 0.08
C ASP A 84 13.34 10.37 0.61
N LEU A 85 12.01 10.61 0.56
CA LEU A 85 11.00 9.61 0.90
C LEU A 85 11.06 8.38 -0.01
N LEU A 86 11.37 8.58 -1.31
CA LEU A 86 11.55 7.48 -2.26
C LEU A 86 12.85 6.72 -1.97
N VAL A 87 13.94 7.41 -1.64
CA VAL A 87 15.19 6.77 -1.26
C VAL A 87 15.02 5.91 -0.01
N ASP A 88 14.26 6.39 0.98
CA ASP A 88 13.95 5.65 2.21
C ASP A 88 13.20 4.33 1.94
N THR A 89 12.39 4.25 0.87
CA THR A 89 11.70 3.00 0.49
C THR A 89 12.64 1.89 0.02
N VAL A 90 13.85 2.23 -0.47
CA VAL A 90 14.81 1.24 -0.97
C VAL A 90 15.16 0.27 0.15
N ARG A 91 15.40 0.79 1.37
CA ARG A 91 15.84 0.09 2.58
C ARG A 91 17.15 -0.71 2.37
N PRO A 92 18.11 -0.70 3.32
CA PRO A 92 19.33 -1.51 3.20
C PRO A 92 19.02 -3.02 3.19
N ALA A 93 18.15 -3.47 4.09
CA ALA A 93 17.80 -4.88 4.27
C ALA A 93 16.28 -5.08 4.18
N PRO A 94 15.69 -5.06 2.96
CA PRO A 94 14.26 -5.19 2.80
C PRO A 94 13.78 -6.61 3.20
N ARG A 95 12.63 -6.69 3.85
CA ARG A 95 11.95 -7.93 4.19
C ARG A 95 10.80 -8.19 3.21
N ALA A 96 10.43 -9.46 3.08
CA ALA A 96 9.26 -9.84 2.30
C ALA A 96 7.94 -9.28 2.88
N THR A 97 7.94 -8.83 4.13
CA THR A 97 6.80 -8.20 4.80
C THR A 97 6.85 -6.68 4.76
N ASP A 98 7.83 -6.07 4.07
CA ASP A 98 7.88 -4.63 3.88
C ASP A 98 6.82 -4.16 2.89
N VAL A 99 6.13 -3.10 3.27
CA VAL A 99 5.06 -2.46 2.51
C VAL A 99 5.32 -0.95 2.43
N ASP A 100 5.10 -0.41 1.24
CA ASP A 100 5.09 1.01 0.95
C ASP A 100 3.66 1.45 0.65
N ILE A 101 3.24 2.54 1.29
CA ILE A 101 1.96 3.18 1.04
C ILE A 101 2.17 4.40 0.16
N VAL A 102 1.48 4.45 -0.96
CA VAL A 102 1.50 5.60 -1.88
C VAL A 102 0.14 6.27 -1.86
N ILE A 103 0.12 7.56 -1.49
CA ILE A 103 -1.08 8.40 -1.53
C ILE A 103 -0.82 9.55 -2.49
N GLY A 104 -1.65 9.69 -3.51
CA GLY A 104 -1.38 10.65 -4.58
C GLY A 104 -2.51 10.87 -5.56
N THR A 105 -2.13 11.47 -6.69
CA THR A 105 -3.02 11.69 -7.85
C THR A 105 -2.45 10.98 -9.06
N ARG A 106 -3.26 10.14 -9.70
CA ARG A 106 -2.93 9.49 -10.96
C ARG A 106 -2.85 10.53 -12.07
N GLY A 107 -1.72 10.53 -12.76
CA GLY A 107 -1.42 11.36 -13.92
C GLY A 107 -1.59 10.60 -15.24
N PRO A 108 -1.06 11.18 -16.34
CA PRO A 108 -1.04 10.52 -17.64
C PRO A 108 -0.10 9.31 -17.65
N MET A 109 -0.04 8.59 -18.77
CA MET A 109 0.96 7.55 -19.00
C MET A 109 2.37 8.13 -18.93
N ALA A 110 3.28 7.41 -18.27
CA ALA A 110 4.66 7.83 -18.12
C ALA A 110 5.36 7.87 -19.49
N PRO A 111 6.10 8.96 -19.81
CA PRO A 111 6.96 8.99 -20.99
C PRO A 111 8.00 7.86 -20.93
N PRO A 112 8.31 7.18 -22.06
CA PRO A 112 9.28 6.08 -22.09
C PRO A 112 10.65 6.43 -21.51
N GLU A 113 11.08 7.69 -21.65
CA GLU A 113 12.36 8.19 -21.17
C GLU A 113 12.43 8.25 -19.63
N LEU A 114 11.29 8.48 -18.98
CA LEU A 114 11.18 8.47 -17.51
C LEU A 114 10.93 7.07 -16.96
N SER A 115 10.20 6.23 -17.70
CA SER A 115 9.76 4.92 -17.22
C SER A 115 10.72 3.78 -17.56
N GLY A 116 11.74 4.01 -18.39
CA GLY A 116 12.58 2.94 -18.94
C GLY A 116 11.82 2.05 -19.92
N GLY A 117 10.84 2.63 -20.64
CA GLY A 117 10.00 1.92 -21.62
C GLY A 117 8.74 1.27 -21.05
N LEU A 118 8.48 1.37 -19.74
CA LEU A 118 7.25 0.85 -19.15
C LEU A 118 6.02 1.64 -19.60
N THR A 119 4.95 0.92 -19.93
CA THR A 119 3.64 1.51 -20.29
C THR A 119 2.72 1.52 -19.06
N VAL A 120 3.06 2.38 -18.10
CA VAL A 120 2.33 2.52 -16.81
C VAL A 120 2.01 4.00 -16.54
N PRO A 121 0.96 4.32 -15.77
CA PRO A 121 0.65 5.70 -15.41
C PRO A 121 1.71 6.31 -14.50
N LEU A 122 1.81 7.64 -14.53
CA LEU A 122 2.46 8.42 -13.48
C LEU A 122 1.54 8.53 -12.26
N VAL A 123 2.10 8.50 -11.07
CA VAL A 123 1.42 8.91 -9.85
C VAL A 123 2.24 10.02 -9.20
N MET A 124 1.64 11.21 -9.15
CA MET A 124 2.17 12.33 -8.38
C MET A 124 1.79 12.11 -6.92
N PHE A 125 2.73 11.65 -6.10
CA PHE A 125 2.45 11.36 -4.71
C PHE A 125 2.53 12.61 -3.85
N ASP A 126 1.66 12.64 -2.85
CA ASP A 126 1.58 13.65 -1.80
C ASP A 126 2.09 13.10 -0.46
N GLN A 127 2.03 11.77 -0.27
CA GLN A 127 2.65 11.06 0.86
C GLN A 127 3.15 9.69 0.43
N ILE A 128 4.31 9.33 0.95
CA ILE A 128 4.82 7.95 0.99
C ILE A 128 5.25 7.65 2.41
N TYR A 129 4.91 6.46 2.89
CA TYR A 129 5.48 5.93 4.12
C TYR A 129 5.56 4.41 4.04
N SER A 130 6.46 3.88 4.84
CA SER A 130 6.96 2.52 4.75
C SER A 130 6.87 1.86 6.12
N PHE A 131 6.42 0.62 6.17
CA PHE A 131 6.41 -0.19 7.39
C PHE A 131 6.56 -1.67 7.05
N ASP A 132 6.92 -2.49 8.03
CA ASP A 132 6.82 -3.94 7.94
C ASP A 132 5.51 -4.41 8.59
N VAL A 133 4.89 -5.45 8.02
CA VAL A 133 3.61 -5.99 8.50
C VAL A 133 3.68 -6.43 9.96
N ASP A 134 4.82 -6.95 10.43
CA ASP A 134 4.99 -7.37 11.82
C ASP A 134 4.87 -6.17 12.77
N SER A 135 5.51 -5.04 12.45
CA SER A 135 5.40 -3.79 13.22
C SER A 135 3.97 -3.25 13.23
N LEU A 136 3.25 -3.30 12.10
CA LEU A 136 1.84 -2.92 12.06
C LEU A 136 1.02 -3.77 13.04
N ILE A 137 1.12 -5.10 12.93
CA ILE A 137 0.36 -6.05 13.76
C ILE A 137 0.70 -5.90 15.25
N ASN A 138 1.99 -5.76 15.58
CA ASN A 138 2.46 -5.61 16.96
C ASN A 138 2.00 -4.31 17.61
N SER A 139 1.67 -3.28 16.82
CA SER A 139 1.12 -2.01 17.32
C SER A 139 -0.37 -2.08 17.69
N ILE A 140 -1.08 -3.12 17.26
CA ILE A 140 -2.53 -3.25 17.47
C ILE A 140 -2.79 -3.73 18.91
N PRO A 141 -3.64 -3.01 19.67
CA PRO A 141 -4.05 -3.47 21.00
C PRO A 141 -4.69 -4.86 20.92
N ARG A 142 -4.19 -5.76 21.76
CA ARG A 142 -4.67 -7.15 21.82
C ARG A 142 -5.99 -7.24 22.55
N THR A 143 -6.85 -8.14 22.09
CA THR A 143 -8.06 -8.55 22.81
C THR A 143 -7.77 -9.64 23.83
N GLU A 144 -8.53 -9.64 24.93
CA GLU A 144 -8.47 -10.69 25.93
C GLU A 144 -8.97 -12.03 25.34
N GLY A 145 -8.31 -13.14 25.68
CA GLY A 145 -8.74 -14.48 25.31
C GLY A 145 -8.09 -15.08 24.04
N ILE A 146 -7.18 -14.37 23.36
CA ILE A 146 -6.42 -14.90 22.22
C ILE A 146 -4.93 -14.73 22.47
N SER A 147 -4.12 -15.76 22.19
CA SER A 147 -2.66 -15.67 22.36
C SER A 147 -2.05 -14.70 21.34
N ALA A 148 -0.90 -14.13 21.68
CA ALA A 148 -0.21 -13.18 20.81
C ALA A 148 0.14 -13.78 19.44
N GLU A 149 0.58 -15.03 19.45
CA GLU A 149 0.96 -15.79 18.26
C GLU A 149 -0.26 -16.03 17.36
N ARG A 150 -1.40 -16.39 17.96
CA ARG A 150 -2.64 -16.61 17.20
C ARG A 150 -3.22 -15.31 16.66
N PHE A 151 -3.15 -14.22 17.42
CA PHE A 151 -3.52 -12.90 16.92
C PHE A 151 -2.66 -12.52 15.71
N GLY A 152 -1.34 -12.72 15.79
CA GLY A 152 -0.41 -12.42 14.70
C GLY A 152 -0.78 -13.15 13.42
N VAL A 153 -1.00 -14.46 13.49
CA VAL A 153 -1.38 -15.29 12.33
C VAL A 153 -2.69 -14.82 11.69
N VAL A 154 -3.73 -14.53 12.49
CA VAL A 154 -5.02 -14.07 11.95
C VAL A 154 -4.92 -12.68 11.35
N ALA A 155 -4.15 -11.78 11.98
CA ALA A 155 -3.96 -10.43 11.48
C ALA A 155 -3.15 -10.40 10.18
N GLU A 156 -2.12 -11.23 10.08
CA GLU A 156 -1.33 -11.43 8.86
C GLU A 156 -2.19 -12.01 7.74
N GLU A 157 -3.01 -13.04 8.01
CA GLU A 157 -3.94 -13.60 7.02
C GLU A 157 -4.91 -12.54 6.47
N LEU A 158 -5.47 -11.70 7.35
CA LEU A 158 -6.36 -10.61 6.91
C LEU A 158 -5.62 -9.59 6.04
N PHE A 159 -4.42 -9.17 6.47
CA PHE A 159 -3.62 -8.21 5.70
C PHE A 159 -3.24 -8.77 4.33
N SER A 160 -2.73 -10.02 4.28
CA SER A 160 -2.40 -10.71 3.04
C SER A 160 -3.61 -10.85 2.13
N ARG A 161 -4.79 -11.20 2.65
CA ARG A 161 -6.02 -11.26 1.84
C ARG A 161 -6.37 -9.91 1.23
N ILE A 162 -6.21 -8.80 1.96
CA ILE A 162 -6.47 -7.46 1.40
C ILE A 162 -5.46 -7.12 0.29
N GLN A 163 -4.18 -7.46 0.48
CA GLN A 163 -3.16 -7.26 -0.54
C GLN A 163 -3.37 -8.13 -1.78
N GLN A 164 -3.86 -9.36 -1.59
CA GLN A 164 -4.08 -10.35 -2.64
C GLN A 164 -5.44 -10.26 -3.33
N LEU A 165 -6.25 -9.26 -2.98
CA LEU A 165 -7.44 -8.98 -3.76
C LEU A 165 -6.98 -8.53 -5.15
N ALA A 166 -7.29 -9.35 -6.16
CA ALA A 166 -6.96 -9.08 -7.56
C ALA A 166 -7.34 -7.65 -7.95
N ASP A 167 -6.46 -6.99 -8.71
CA ASP A 167 -6.59 -5.61 -9.19
C ASP A 167 -6.56 -4.50 -8.11
N ASN A 168 -6.12 -4.78 -6.87
CA ASN A 168 -5.95 -3.78 -5.82
C ASN A 168 -4.76 -2.81 -6.08
N THR A 169 -4.86 -2.06 -7.17
CA THR A 169 -3.89 -1.05 -7.59
C THR A 169 -4.00 0.24 -6.78
N GLY A 170 -4.94 0.31 -5.83
CA GLY A 170 -5.23 1.50 -5.05
C GLY A 170 -5.83 2.64 -5.87
N SER A 171 -6.34 2.37 -7.07
CA SER A 171 -6.83 3.39 -8.02
C SER A 171 -8.36 3.44 -8.12
N SER A 172 -9.05 2.32 -7.86
CA SER A 172 -10.51 2.30 -7.77
C SER A 172 -11.00 2.89 -6.43
N ASP A 173 -12.27 3.27 -6.35
CA ASP A 173 -12.84 3.78 -5.09
C ASP A 173 -12.86 2.66 -4.03
N GLU A 174 -13.12 1.42 -4.45
CA GLU A 174 -13.13 0.19 -3.67
C GLU A 174 -11.74 -0.17 -3.11
N ASP A 175 -10.71 -0.18 -3.95
CA ASP A 175 -9.32 -0.44 -3.57
C ASP A 175 -8.88 0.55 -2.49
N ARG A 176 -9.17 1.83 -2.71
CA ARG A 176 -8.79 2.91 -1.80
C ARG A 176 -9.46 2.78 -0.44
N ALA A 177 -10.71 2.32 -0.40
CA ALA A 177 -11.41 2.06 0.85
C ALA A 177 -10.79 0.87 1.60
N LEU A 178 -10.50 -0.24 0.91
CA LEU A 178 -9.85 -1.42 1.48
C LEU A 178 -8.47 -1.09 2.04
N ASN A 179 -7.64 -0.44 1.23
CA ASN A 179 -6.28 -0.05 1.57
C ASN A 179 -6.24 0.96 2.72
N TYR A 180 -7.20 1.88 2.78
CA TYR A 180 -7.38 2.75 3.94
C TYR A 180 -7.68 1.95 5.20
N LEU A 181 -8.64 1.01 5.16
CA LEU A 181 -9.01 0.23 6.35
C LEU A 181 -7.86 -0.66 6.84
N ALA A 182 -7.10 -1.28 5.92
CA ALA A 182 -5.94 -2.10 6.25
C ALA A 182 -4.90 -1.35 7.10
N VAL A 183 -4.68 -0.07 6.82
CA VAL A 183 -3.58 0.68 7.45
C VAL A 183 -4.08 1.62 8.56
N ARG A 184 -5.30 2.15 8.43
CA ARG A 184 -5.82 3.21 9.32
C ARG A 184 -6.94 2.76 10.24
N TYR A 185 -7.42 1.52 10.13
CA TYR A 185 -8.51 1.04 10.96
C TYR A 185 -8.21 -0.30 11.67
N PRO A 186 -7.35 -0.31 12.70
CA PRO A 186 -6.88 -1.52 13.38
C PRO A 186 -7.99 -2.44 13.93
N ILE A 187 -9.19 -1.89 14.16
CA ILE A 187 -10.35 -2.61 14.68
C ILE A 187 -10.74 -3.81 13.79
N ILE A 188 -10.45 -3.78 12.48
CA ILE A 188 -10.72 -4.93 11.60
C ILE A 188 -9.91 -6.18 12.00
N TYR A 189 -8.67 -6.00 12.46
CA TYR A 189 -7.80 -7.10 12.90
C TYR A 189 -8.27 -7.66 14.23
N THR A 190 -8.60 -6.78 15.17
CA THR A 190 -9.18 -7.16 16.46
C THR A 190 -10.45 -7.98 16.26
N HIS A 191 -11.36 -7.53 15.37
CA HIS A 191 -12.60 -8.23 15.11
C HIS A 191 -12.40 -9.56 14.37
N ALA A 192 -11.44 -9.63 13.45
CA ALA A 192 -11.09 -10.88 12.78
C ALA A 192 -10.55 -11.91 13.79
N ALA A 193 -9.70 -11.48 14.72
CA ALA A 193 -9.21 -12.34 15.80
C ALA A 193 -10.35 -12.82 16.71
N GLU A 194 -11.23 -11.92 17.18
CA GLU A 194 -12.40 -12.29 17.98
C GLU A 194 -13.31 -13.31 17.27
N SER A 195 -13.56 -13.11 15.98
CA SER A 195 -14.35 -14.02 15.16
C SER A 195 -13.67 -15.39 15.04
N PHE A 196 -12.35 -15.41 14.85
CA PHE A 196 -11.56 -16.64 14.87
C PHE A 196 -11.69 -17.39 16.20
N GLY A 197 -11.61 -16.68 17.34
CA GLY A 197 -11.81 -17.26 18.67
C GLY A 197 -13.19 -17.90 18.87
N ARG A 198 -14.19 -17.46 18.10
CA ARG A 198 -15.56 -18.01 18.08
C ARG A 198 -15.76 -19.07 16.98
N ASN A 199 -14.67 -19.71 16.55
CA ASN A 199 -14.66 -20.76 15.51
C ASN A 199 -15.21 -20.31 14.15
N ARG A 200 -14.96 -19.05 13.77
CA ARG A 200 -15.32 -18.51 12.45
C ARG A 200 -14.08 -18.21 11.62
N SER A 201 -14.22 -18.30 10.31
CA SER A 201 -13.21 -17.87 9.35
C SER A 201 -13.73 -16.73 8.50
N LEU A 202 -12.86 -15.79 8.14
CA LEU A 202 -13.16 -14.83 7.08
C LEU A 202 -13.31 -15.60 5.77
N THR A 203 -14.49 -15.54 5.16
CA THR A 203 -14.81 -16.28 3.93
C THR A 203 -14.93 -15.36 2.74
N GLU A 204 -15.35 -14.12 2.95
CA GLU A 204 -15.53 -13.14 1.89
C GLU A 204 -15.20 -11.73 2.39
N LEU A 205 -14.58 -10.94 1.52
CA LEU A 205 -14.27 -9.54 1.71
C LEU A 205 -14.70 -8.78 0.44
N VAL A 206 -15.67 -7.89 0.58
CA VAL A 206 -16.27 -7.19 -0.56
C VAL A 206 -16.29 -5.69 -0.29
N ALA A 207 -15.66 -4.92 -1.17
CA ALA A 207 -15.84 -3.47 -1.24
C ALA A 207 -16.78 -3.13 -2.39
N ARG A 208 -17.75 -2.26 -2.13
CA ARG A 208 -18.72 -1.83 -3.16
C ARG A 208 -19.25 -0.43 -2.90
N PRO A 209 -19.74 0.27 -3.93
CA PRO A 209 -20.35 1.58 -3.75
C PRO A 209 -21.55 1.50 -2.80
N SER A 210 -21.60 2.43 -1.84
CA SER A 210 -22.72 2.54 -0.93
C SER A 210 -23.92 3.18 -1.63
N ARG A 211 -25.14 2.75 -1.26
CA ARG A 211 -26.39 3.40 -1.70
C ARG A 211 -26.50 4.86 -1.21
N LEU A 212 -25.67 5.27 -0.26
CA LEU A 212 -25.58 6.65 0.24
C LEU A 212 -24.63 7.54 -0.59
N SER A 213 -23.98 7.00 -1.62
CA SER A 213 -23.14 7.76 -2.55
C SER A 213 -23.98 8.72 -3.38
N GLY A 214 -24.22 9.91 -2.84
CA GLY A 214 -24.81 11.05 -3.57
C GLY A 214 -23.71 11.86 -4.24
N ALA A 215 -23.48 13.08 -3.75
CA ALA A 215 -22.39 13.93 -4.20
C ALA A 215 -20.99 13.46 -3.75
N ARG A 216 -20.93 12.47 -2.84
CA ARG A 216 -19.71 11.86 -2.29
C ARG A 216 -19.57 10.43 -2.81
N LYS A 217 -18.33 9.98 -2.98
CA LYS A 217 -17.98 8.60 -3.28
C LYS A 217 -17.81 7.84 -1.97
N ILE A 218 -18.80 7.04 -1.63
CA ILE A 218 -18.85 6.27 -0.38
C ILE A 218 -18.81 4.79 -0.72
N VAL A 219 -17.97 4.04 -0.01
CA VAL A 219 -17.80 2.60 -0.19
C VAL A 219 -18.16 1.88 1.10
N ASP A 220 -18.99 0.85 0.98
CA ASP A 220 -19.22 -0.12 2.04
C ASP A 220 -18.22 -1.27 1.86
N VAL A 221 -17.39 -1.52 2.88
CA VAL A 221 -16.47 -2.66 2.94
C VAL A 221 -17.05 -3.68 3.91
N ILE A 222 -17.40 -4.84 3.38
CA ILE A 222 -18.14 -5.90 4.05
C ILE A 222 -17.21 -7.09 4.30
N PHE A 223 -17.18 -7.56 5.53
CA PHE A 223 -16.44 -8.71 6.01
C PHE A 223 -17.44 -9.81 6.36
N SER A 224 -17.36 -10.95 5.69
CA SER A 224 -18.20 -12.13 5.94
C SER A 224 -17.40 -13.17 6.72
N PHE A 225 -17.90 -13.54 7.90
CA PHE A 225 -17.30 -14.57 8.76
C PHE A 225 -18.24 -15.76 8.89
N THR A 226 -17.80 -16.93 8.44
CA THR A 226 -18.60 -18.16 8.47
C THR A 226 -18.14 -19.07 9.59
N HIS A 227 -19.06 -19.58 10.39
CA HIS A 227 -18.78 -20.56 11.44
C HIS A 227 -18.45 -21.93 10.84
N ARG A 228 -17.33 -22.52 11.26
CA ARG A 228 -16.74 -23.69 10.59
C ARG A 228 -17.55 -24.98 10.72
N GLU A 229 -18.42 -25.09 11.72
CA GLU A 229 -19.22 -26.30 11.95
C GLU A 229 -20.69 -26.16 11.56
N THR A 230 -21.21 -24.94 11.51
CA THR A 230 -22.65 -24.69 11.33
C THR A 230 -22.95 -23.97 10.02
N ASP A 231 -21.92 -23.53 9.30
CA ASP A 231 -21.99 -22.72 8.08
C ASP A 231 -22.78 -21.40 8.21
N VAL A 232 -23.12 -20.99 9.45
CA VAL A 232 -23.78 -19.73 9.73
C VAL A 232 -22.80 -18.58 9.46
N THR A 233 -23.19 -17.67 8.58
CA THR A 233 -22.38 -16.51 8.20
C THR A 233 -22.89 -15.23 8.86
N GLU A 234 -22.00 -14.54 9.57
CA GLU A 234 -22.23 -13.19 10.08
C GLU A 234 -21.45 -12.19 9.23
N LYS A 235 -22.10 -11.06 8.91
CA LYS A 235 -21.49 -9.99 8.12
C LYS A 235 -21.33 -8.75 8.98
N GLN A 236 -20.15 -8.13 8.91
CA GLN A 236 -19.89 -6.79 9.44
C GLN A 236 -19.51 -5.88 8.29
N PHE A 237 -19.71 -4.58 8.44
CA PHE A 237 -19.22 -3.62 7.47
C PHE A 237 -18.68 -2.36 8.13
N ALA A 238 -17.75 -1.72 7.43
CA ALA A 238 -17.32 -0.36 7.68
C ALA A 238 -17.64 0.48 6.45
N ARG A 239 -17.86 1.78 6.64
CA ARG A 239 -18.13 2.71 5.54
C ARG A 239 -17.03 3.74 5.45
N VAL A 240 -16.49 3.92 4.25
CA VAL A 240 -15.38 4.84 3.98
C VAL A 240 -15.82 5.85 2.93
N ASP A 241 -15.54 7.12 3.17
CA ASP A 241 -15.62 8.15 2.14
C ASP A 241 -14.27 8.25 1.44
N VAL A 242 -14.29 8.09 0.12
CA VAL A 242 -13.12 8.12 -0.76
C VAL A 242 -13.23 9.25 -1.78
N THR A 243 -14.10 10.23 -1.57
CA THR A 243 -14.36 11.31 -2.54
C THR A 243 -13.10 12.09 -2.87
N GLU A 244 -12.32 12.37 -1.84
CA GLU A 244 -11.11 13.17 -1.91
C GLU A 244 -9.88 12.29 -1.72
N ARG A 245 -8.69 12.88 -1.89
CA ARG A 245 -7.41 12.17 -1.85
C ARG A 245 -7.25 11.29 -0.60
N PHE A 246 -7.62 11.81 0.56
CA PHE A 246 -7.45 11.16 1.86
C PHE A 246 -8.77 10.55 2.32
N PRO A 247 -8.90 9.21 2.29
CA PRO A 247 -10.12 8.55 2.76
C PRO A 247 -10.32 8.73 4.26
N PHE A 248 -11.56 8.64 4.70
CA PHE A 248 -11.90 8.64 6.13
C PHE A 248 -13.14 7.79 6.43
N LEU A 249 -13.22 7.36 7.68
CA LEU A 249 -14.30 6.49 8.17
C LEU A 249 -15.59 7.30 8.38
N ILE A 250 -16.70 6.82 7.81
CA ILE A 250 -18.05 7.35 8.04
C ILE A 250 -18.79 6.52 9.08
N THR A 251 -18.73 5.19 8.95
CA THR A 251 -19.37 4.26 9.87
C THR A 251 -18.32 3.29 10.40
N LYS A 252 -18.20 3.21 11.73
CA LYS A 252 -17.39 2.20 12.42
C LYS A 252 -17.92 0.79 12.13
N LEU A 253 -17.07 -0.21 12.31
CA LEU A 253 -17.45 -1.61 12.12
C LEU A 253 -18.77 -1.91 12.84
N SER A 254 -19.77 -2.32 12.07
CA SER A 254 -21.14 -2.54 12.54
C SER A 254 -21.75 -3.75 11.83
N PRO A 255 -22.78 -4.40 12.42
CA PRO A 255 -23.47 -5.49 11.77
C PRO A 255 -24.03 -5.09 10.40
N TYR A 256 -23.79 -5.93 9.40
CA TYR A 256 -24.32 -5.76 8.05
C TYR A 256 -25.49 -6.71 7.84
N TYR A 257 -26.63 -6.16 7.41
CA TYR A 257 -27.82 -6.91 7.05
C TYR A 257 -28.12 -6.67 5.58
N GLU A 258 -28.31 -7.75 4.82
CA GLU A 258 -28.76 -7.64 3.44
C GLU A 258 -30.14 -6.99 3.39
N ARG A 259 -30.29 -6.01 2.48
CA ARG A 259 -31.53 -5.27 2.24
C ARG A 259 -31.92 -5.35 0.78
#